data_AF-A0A842W0M2-F1
#
_entry.id   AF-A0A842W0M2-F1
#
_cell.length_a   1.000
_cell.length_b   1.000
_cell.length_c   1.000
_cell.angle_alpha   90.00
_cell.angle_beta   90.00
_cell.angle_gamma   90.00
#
_symmetry.space_group_name_H-M   'P 1'
#
loop_
_entity.id
_entity.type
_entity.pdbx_description
1 polymer ?
#
loop_
_entity_poly.entity_id
_entity_poly.type
_entity_poly.pdbx_seq_one_letter_code
_entity_poly.pdbx_strand_id
1 'polypeptide(L)'
;MNHKKIDFLRFNILKFLKTNPTHGYDLYLMLKKEKIIKDSSKLYKILRSLNSRGLIAGTEINSEKGPTKTVFELTEAGLVEYYLFIVECLKIIGDLLFETQLKIVNSSQNDMIDKLNIFQNNGRKRHIFCDFDKQMPLRMKIFALRYISQIIPEKSTLYMQTSEVEDQDFMKSKVKKNVKIQLFNKYIAPRADSMNTVIRVSDNPSFTPEGNIKQYKKLLKDEGNLVLVFAKNRDVKKPVFFQMLLSEIFADVPKKMHNSLKKLLPAPNNFNGDKKNYELMTLKDLIKILKEHFKEVEYIDKLKDNDIVYCNIPKKVK
;
A
#
# COMPACT_ATOMS: atom_id res chain seq x y z
N MET A 1 -26.23 5.89 -5.79
CA MET A 1 -25.67 4.57 -6.21
C MET A 1 -25.79 4.24 -7.71
N ASN A 2 -26.36 5.10 -8.57
CA ASN A 2 -26.60 4.76 -9.99
C ASN A 2 -25.38 4.91 -10.94
N HIS A 3 -24.34 5.65 -10.55
CA HIS A 3 -23.13 5.83 -11.39
C HIS A 3 -22.40 4.50 -11.65
N LYS A 4 -22.19 3.67 -10.63
CA LYS A 4 -21.44 2.39 -10.75
C LYS A 4 -22.01 1.40 -11.77
N LYS A 5 -23.34 1.34 -11.95
CA LYS A 5 -23.98 0.44 -12.93
C LYS A 5 -23.81 0.91 -14.37
N ILE A 6 -23.80 2.23 -14.59
CA ILE A 6 -23.59 2.82 -15.92
C ILE A 6 -22.13 2.60 -16.34
N ASP A 7 -21.20 2.69 -15.40
CA ASP A 7 -19.78 2.50 -15.67
C ASP A 7 -19.43 1.04 -15.98
N PHE A 8 -20.09 0.07 -15.35
CA PHE A 8 -19.92 -1.35 -15.68
C PHE A 8 -20.40 -1.70 -17.10
N LEU A 9 -21.56 -1.18 -17.53
CA LEU A 9 -22.05 -1.43 -18.89
C LEU A 9 -21.15 -0.76 -19.94
N ARG A 10 -20.68 0.47 -19.68
CA ARG A 10 -19.68 1.14 -20.54
C ARG A 10 -18.40 0.32 -20.66
N PHE A 11 -17.85 -0.16 -19.55
CA PHE A 11 -16.66 -1.00 -19.55
C PHE A 11 -16.83 -2.24 -20.44
N ASN A 12 -17.95 -2.94 -20.33
CA ASN A 12 -18.20 -4.13 -21.15
C ASN A 12 -18.37 -3.80 -22.64
N ILE A 13 -19.00 -2.67 -22.98
CA ILE A 13 -19.06 -2.20 -24.37
C ILE A 13 -17.65 -1.99 -24.93
N LEU A 14 -16.80 -1.26 -24.22
CA LEU A 14 -15.41 -1.02 -24.65
C LEU A 14 -14.62 -2.34 -24.73
N LYS A 15 -14.85 -3.27 -23.80
CA LYS A 15 -14.23 -4.60 -23.79
C LYS A 15 -14.55 -5.40 -25.06
N PHE A 16 -15.82 -5.44 -25.48
CA PHE A 16 -16.23 -6.16 -26.70
C PHE A 16 -15.66 -5.50 -27.95
N LEU A 17 -15.73 -4.16 -28.04
CA LEU A 17 -15.23 -3.41 -29.19
C LEU A 17 -13.71 -3.40 -29.31
N LYS A 18 -12.97 -3.60 -28.21
CA LYS A 18 -11.52 -3.81 -28.22
C LYS A 18 -11.14 -5.03 -29.06
N THR A 19 -11.92 -6.10 -28.98
CA THR A 19 -11.61 -7.38 -29.63
C THR A 19 -12.15 -7.44 -31.05
N ASN A 20 -13.37 -6.94 -31.28
CA ASN A 20 -14.03 -6.97 -32.59
C ASN A 20 -14.90 -5.72 -32.80
N PRO A 21 -14.59 -4.88 -33.79
CA PRO A 21 -15.54 -3.91 -34.32
C PRO A 21 -16.84 -4.60 -34.74
N THR A 22 -18.00 -4.06 -34.35
CA THR A 22 -19.28 -4.76 -34.55
C THR A 22 -20.47 -3.80 -34.63
N HIS A 23 -21.60 -4.30 -35.13
CA HIS A 23 -22.84 -3.54 -35.19
C HIS A 23 -23.49 -3.40 -33.81
N GLY A 24 -24.25 -2.33 -33.61
CA GLY A 24 -24.95 -2.09 -32.34
C GLY A 24 -25.91 -3.22 -31.95
N TYR A 25 -26.55 -3.87 -32.92
CA TYR A 25 -27.45 -4.99 -32.67
C TYR A 25 -26.70 -6.26 -32.23
N ASP A 26 -25.60 -6.59 -32.89
CA ASP A 26 -24.78 -7.75 -32.55
C ASP A 26 -24.13 -7.57 -31.17
N LEU A 27 -23.65 -6.35 -30.88
CA LEU A 27 -23.18 -5.97 -29.55
C LEU A 27 -24.26 -6.13 -28.49
N TYR A 28 -25.51 -5.75 -28.79
CA TYR A 28 -26.64 -5.99 -27.89
C TYR A 28 -26.86 -7.48 -27.63
N LEU A 29 -26.83 -8.32 -28.66
CA LEU A 29 -26.99 -9.77 -28.51
C LEU A 29 -25.88 -10.36 -27.63
N MET A 30 -24.62 -9.95 -27.84
CA MET A 30 -23.47 -10.37 -27.01
C MET A 30 -23.66 -9.95 -25.55
N LEU A 31 -23.98 -8.69 -25.29
CA LEU A 31 -24.20 -8.17 -23.93
C LEU A 31 -25.43 -8.79 -23.24
N LYS A 32 -26.48 -9.11 -24.00
CA LYS A 32 -27.69 -9.77 -23.50
C LYS A 32 -27.41 -11.22 -23.11
N LYS A 33 -26.61 -11.94 -23.91
CA LYS A 33 -26.18 -13.31 -23.62
C LYS A 33 -25.43 -13.39 -22.28
N GLU A 34 -24.58 -12.39 -21.98
CA GLU A 34 -23.88 -12.27 -20.69
C GLU A 34 -24.74 -11.67 -19.55
N LYS A 35 -26.04 -11.42 -19.79
CA LYS A 35 -26.98 -10.82 -18.82
C LYS A 35 -26.57 -9.42 -18.32
N ILE A 36 -25.74 -8.71 -19.09
CA ILE A 36 -25.24 -7.36 -18.74
C ILE A 36 -26.31 -6.29 -19.08
N ILE A 37 -27.08 -6.50 -20.15
CA ILE A 37 -28.12 -5.58 -20.59
C ILE A 37 -29.43 -6.31 -20.90
N LYS A 38 -30.56 -5.64 -20.64
CA LYS A 38 -31.92 -6.14 -20.95
C LYS A 38 -32.57 -5.41 -22.12
N ASP A 39 -32.26 -4.12 -22.29
CA ASP A 39 -32.93 -3.21 -23.23
C ASP A 39 -31.91 -2.62 -24.21
N SER A 40 -32.18 -2.79 -25.51
CA SER A 40 -31.36 -2.27 -26.61
C SER A 40 -31.36 -0.74 -26.64
N SER A 41 -32.44 -0.08 -26.24
CA SER A 41 -32.54 1.39 -26.23
C SER A 41 -31.48 2.01 -25.32
N LYS A 42 -31.21 1.36 -24.19
CA LYS A 42 -30.15 1.76 -23.26
C LYS A 42 -28.76 1.60 -23.88
N LEU A 43 -28.51 0.55 -24.66
CA LEU A 43 -27.24 0.38 -25.37
C LEU A 43 -27.02 1.54 -26.34
N TYR A 44 -28.00 1.84 -27.18
CA TYR A 44 -27.85 2.92 -28.18
C TYR A 44 -27.70 4.31 -27.56
N LYS A 45 -28.29 4.56 -26.39
CA LYS A 45 -28.02 5.79 -25.62
C LYS A 45 -26.54 5.87 -25.19
N ILE A 46 -25.97 4.76 -24.73
CA ILE A 46 -24.56 4.70 -24.31
C ILE A 46 -23.62 4.78 -25.51
N LEU A 47 -23.90 4.07 -26.61
CA LEU A 47 -23.09 4.14 -27.83
C LEU A 47 -23.02 5.58 -28.37
N ARG A 48 -24.16 6.28 -28.43
CA ARG A 48 -24.17 7.71 -28.82
C ARG A 48 -23.30 8.56 -27.89
N SER A 49 -23.38 8.33 -26.58
CA SER A 49 -22.56 9.04 -25.60
C SER A 49 -21.06 8.71 -25.69
N LEU A 50 -20.69 7.47 -26.02
CA LEU A 50 -19.31 7.08 -26.21
C LEU A 50 -18.75 7.67 -27.51
N ASN A 51 -19.54 7.65 -28.58
CA ASN A 51 -19.19 8.24 -29.88
C ASN A 51 -19.01 9.76 -29.76
N SER A 52 -19.93 10.46 -29.08
CA SER A 52 -19.82 11.91 -28.87
C SER A 52 -18.62 12.30 -28.00
N ARG A 53 -18.08 11.38 -27.19
CA ARG A 53 -16.85 11.55 -26.40
C ARG A 53 -15.58 11.14 -27.16
N GLY A 54 -15.71 10.69 -28.41
CA GLY A 54 -14.58 10.18 -29.21
C GLY A 54 -13.98 8.88 -28.68
N LEU A 55 -14.69 8.13 -27.83
CA LEU A 55 -14.21 6.86 -27.26
C LEU A 55 -14.47 5.67 -28.20
N ILE A 56 -15.45 5.80 -29.09
CA ILE A 56 -15.71 4.86 -30.18
C ILE A 56 -15.92 5.68 -31.44
N ALA A 57 -15.69 5.09 -32.60
CA ALA A 57 -16.07 5.64 -33.89
C ALA A 57 -17.16 4.76 -34.51
N GLY A 58 -18.11 5.39 -35.20
CA GLY A 58 -19.16 4.69 -35.95
C GLY A 58 -18.96 4.90 -37.44
N THR A 59 -18.76 3.82 -38.19
CA THR A 59 -18.63 3.85 -39.66
C THR A 59 -19.87 3.25 -40.29
N GLU A 60 -20.50 3.99 -41.19
CA GLU A 60 -21.65 3.50 -41.95
C GLU A 60 -21.21 2.57 -43.07
N ILE A 61 -21.75 1.35 -43.07
CA ILE A 61 -21.50 0.35 -44.10
C ILE A 61 -22.82 0.11 -44.84
N ASN A 62 -22.81 0.34 -46.16
CA ASN A 62 -23.93 0.02 -47.03
C ASN A 62 -24.06 -1.49 -47.14
N SER A 63 -25.25 -2.01 -46.84
CA SER A 63 -25.55 -3.42 -47.01
C SER A 63 -26.11 -3.65 -48.41
N GLU A 64 -25.57 -4.62 -49.16
CA GLU A 64 -26.01 -4.93 -50.52
C GLU A 64 -27.52 -5.24 -50.63
N LYS A 65 -28.14 -5.69 -49.53
CA LYS A 65 -29.56 -6.10 -49.48
C LYS A 65 -30.31 -5.54 -48.26
N GLY A 66 -29.91 -4.38 -47.73
CA GLY A 66 -30.56 -3.85 -46.53
C GLY A 66 -30.22 -2.41 -46.19
N PRO A 67 -30.81 -1.87 -45.10
CA PRO A 67 -30.50 -0.53 -44.64
C PRO A 67 -29.02 -0.43 -44.24
N THR A 68 -28.46 0.78 -44.38
CA THR A 68 -27.12 1.11 -43.91
C THR A 68 -26.95 0.75 -42.45
N LYS A 69 -25.85 0.07 -42.11
CA LYS A 69 -25.55 -0.34 -40.74
C LYS A 69 -24.32 0.39 -40.24
N THR A 70 -24.39 0.94 -39.02
CA THR A 70 -23.21 1.49 -38.35
C THR A 70 -22.42 0.35 -37.69
N VAL A 71 -21.15 0.22 -38.05
CA VAL A 71 -20.15 -0.57 -37.30
C VAL A 71 -19.47 0.35 -36.31
N PHE A 72 -19.44 -0.05 -35.05
CA PHE A 72 -18.70 0.66 -34.01
C PHE A 72 -17.32 0.03 -33.82
N GLU A 73 -16.30 0.86 -33.70
CA GLU A 73 -14.94 0.47 -33.39
C GLU A 73 -14.40 1.28 -32.21
N LEU A 74 -13.46 0.69 -31.45
CA LEU A 74 -12.83 1.36 -30.33
C LEU A 74 -11.74 2.32 -30.83
N THR A 75 -11.76 3.59 -30.39
CA THR A 75 -10.70 4.54 -30.71
C THR A 75 -9.52 4.39 -29.74
N GLU A 76 -8.41 5.07 -30.02
CA GLU A 76 -7.30 5.14 -29.07
C GLU A 76 -7.72 5.74 -27.72
N ALA A 77 -8.57 6.77 -27.73
CA ALA A 77 -9.11 7.36 -26.50
C ALA A 77 -10.02 6.37 -25.74
N GLY A 78 -10.81 5.57 -26.45
CA GLY A 78 -11.60 4.49 -25.86
C GLY A 78 -10.74 3.41 -25.22
N LEU A 79 -9.63 3.04 -25.86
CA LEU A 79 -8.67 2.09 -25.30
C LEU A 79 -8.03 2.63 -24.02
N VAL A 80 -7.74 3.94 -23.98
CA VAL A 80 -7.24 4.59 -22.76
C VAL A 80 -8.25 4.47 -21.62
N GLU A 81 -9.51 4.86 -21.87
CA GLU A 81 -10.59 4.79 -20.89
C GLU A 81 -10.81 3.36 -20.37
N TYR A 82 -10.75 2.36 -21.27
CA TYR A 82 -10.89 0.95 -20.92
C TYR A 82 -9.83 0.49 -19.90
N TYR A 83 -8.55 0.80 -20.15
CA TYR A 83 -7.48 0.41 -19.23
C TYR A 83 -7.47 1.22 -17.93
N LEU A 84 -7.88 2.48 -17.95
CA LEU A 84 -8.05 3.28 -16.73
C LEU A 84 -9.07 2.62 -15.78
N PHE A 85 -10.20 2.16 -16.33
CA PHE A 85 -11.20 1.44 -15.55
C PHE A 85 -10.65 0.16 -14.91
N ILE A 86 -9.85 -0.64 -15.65
CA ILE A 86 -9.18 -1.83 -15.10
C ILE A 86 -8.30 -1.47 -13.92
N VAL A 87 -7.49 -0.41 -14.06
CA VAL A 87 -6.60 0.03 -12.98
C VAL A 87 -7.38 0.51 -11.76
N GLU A 88 -8.50 1.20 -11.94
CA GLU A 88 -9.39 1.56 -10.83
C GLU A 88 -9.96 0.33 -10.11
N CYS A 89 -10.40 -0.70 -10.86
CA CYS A 89 -10.84 -1.95 -10.27
C CYS A 89 -9.71 -2.66 -9.49
N LEU A 90 -8.50 -2.70 -10.04
CA LEU A 90 -7.34 -3.30 -9.37
C LEU A 90 -6.97 -2.54 -8.09
N LYS A 91 -7.14 -1.22 -8.06
CA LYS A 91 -6.96 -0.43 -6.85
C LYS A 91 -7.95 -0.84 -5.76
N ILE A 92 -9.23 -1.01 -6.11
CA ILE A 92 -10.26 -1.46 -5.16
C ILE A 92 -9.95 -2.87 -4.63
N ILE A 93 -9.57 -3.80 -5.51
CA ILE A 93 -9.18 -5.16 -5.11
C ILE A 93 -7.94 -5.12 -4.21
N GLY A 94 -6.94 -4.32 -4.57
CA GLY A 94 -5.74 -4.12 -3.77
C GLY A 94 -6.06 -3.57 -2.38
N ASP A 95 -6.94 -2.56 -2.29
CA ASP A 95 -7.39 -1.99 -1.03
C ASP A 95 -8.16 -3.03 -0.19
N LEU A 96 -9.02 -3.86 -0.81
CA LEU A 96 -9.76 -4.93 -0.12
C LEU A 96 -8.84 -6.05 0.41
N LEU A 97 -7.90 -6.52 -0.41
CA LEU A 97 -6.90 -7.51 0.00
C LEU A 97 -6.06 -6.97 1.15
N PHE A 98 -5.72 -5.69 1.11
CA PHE A 98 -4.98 -5.02 2.16
C PHE A 98 -5.80 -4.86 3.45
N GLU A 99 -7.07 -4.50 3.36
CA GLU A 99 -7.97 -4.41 4.53
C GLU A 99 -8.22 -5.77 5.18
N THR A 100 -8.33 -6.84 4.38
CA THR A 100 -8.50 -8.20 4.91
C THR A 100 -7.22 -8.71 5.55
N GLN A 101 -6.05 -8.46 4.95
CA GLN A 101 -4.75 -8.73 5.58
C GLN A 101 -4.60 -7.96 6.89
N LEU A 102 -4.97 -6.68 6.93
CA LEU A 102 -4.97 -5.86 8.15
C LEU A 102 -5.76 -6.53 9.28
N LYS A 103 -6.97 -7.04 9.01
CA LYS A 103 -7.79 -7.67 10.05
C LYS A 103 -7.14 -8.94 10.61
N ILE A 104 -6.58 -9.78 9.74
CA ILE A 104 -5.93 -11.04 10.13
C ILE A 104 -4.66 -10.76 10.94
N VAL A 105 -3.85 -9.80 10.49
CA VAL A 105 -2.62 -9.37 11.18
C VAL A 105 -2.97 -8.73 12.53
N ASN A 106 -3.97 -7.85 12.57
CA ASN A 106 -4.41 -7.20 13.80
C ASN A 106 -4.86 -8.20 14.87
N SER A 107 -5.65 -9.23 14.51
CA SER A 107 -6.09 -10.23 15.49
C SER A 107 -4.92 -11.05 16.06
N SER A 108 -3.95 -11.42 15.22
CA SER A 108 -2.80 -12.21 15.70
C SER A 108 -1.83 -11.40 16.55
N GLN A 109 -1.76 -10.08 16.34
CA GLN A 109 -0.74 -9.24 16.97
C GLN A 109 -1.26 -8.46 18.20
N ASN A 110 -2.56 -8.14 18.28
CA ASN A 110 -3.16 -7.61 19.52
C ASN A 110 -2.97 -8.62 20.67
N ASP A 111 -3.26 -9.89 20.41
CA ASP A 111 -2.99 -11.00 21.34
C ASP A 111 -1.52 -11.06 21.79
N MET A 112 -0.58 -10.62 20.96
CA MET A 112 0.83 -10.60 21.29
C MET A 112 1.22 -9.36 22.09
N ILE A 113 0.72 -8.18 21.73
CA ILE A 113 0.99 -6.94 22.46
C ILE A 113 0.44 -7.02 23.88
N ASP A 114 -0.75 -7.62 24.03
CA ASP A 114 -1.34 -7.90 25.33
C ASP A 114 -0.46 -8.85 26.15
N LYS A 115 0.20 -9.83 25.52
CA LYS A 115 1.15 -10.73 26.17
C LYS A 115 2.50 -10.09 26.53
N LEU A 116 2.93 -9.07 25.80
CA LEU A 116 4.23 -8.42 26.00
C LEU A 116 4.18 -7.22 26.95
N ASN A 117 3.00 -6.85 27.45
CA ASN A 117 2.78 -5.74 28.38
C ASN A 117 3.37 -4.38 27.93
N ILE A 118 3.73 -4.20 26.64
CA ILE A 118 4.53 -3.06 26.14
C ILE A 118 3.87 -1.72 26.51
N PHE A 119 2.55 -1.67 26.52
CA PHE A 119 1.76 -0.47 26.76
C PHE A 119 0.90 -0.48 28.03
N GLN A 120 0.95 -1.52 28.87
CA GLN A 120 0.03 -1.75 29.99
C GLN A 120 0.05 -0.71 31.13
N ASN A 121 0.83 0.36 31.01
CA ASN A 121 0.79 1.49 31.93
C ASN A 121 -0.20 2.55 31.41
N ASN A 122 -1.49 2.26 31.57
CA ASN A 122 -2.64 2.84 30.85
C ASN A 122 -2.98 4.32 31.16
N GLY A 123 -2.25 5.00 32.06
CA GLY A 123 -2.59 6.36 32.49
C GLY A 123 -1.67 7.49 31.99
N ARG A 124 -0.47 7.16 31.49
CA ARG A 124 0.55 8.19 31.23
C ARG A 124 0.69 8.50 29.75
N LYS A 125 0.68 9.79 29.42
CA LYS A 125 1.06 10.30 28.10
C LYS A 125 2.45 9.79 27.75
N ARG A 126 2.58 9.09 26.61
CA ARG A 126 3.85 8.58 26.10
C ARG A 126 4.31 9.35 24.86
N HIS A 127 5.62 9.52 24.74
CA HIS A 127 6.29 10.01 23.53
C HIS A 127 6.93 8.82 22.82
N ILE A 128 6.46 8.53 21.61
CA ILE A 128 6.86 7.35 20.84
C ILE A 128 7.49 7.83 19.55
N PHE A 129 8.72 7.43 19.26
CA PHE A 129 9.38 7.73 17.99
C PHE A 129 9.35 6.51 17.09
N CYS A 130 8.76 6.65 15.91
CA CYS A 130 8.73 5.65 14.85
C CYS A 130 9.76 6.01 13.78
N ASP A 131 10.73 5.13 13.62
CA ASP A 131 11.69 5.20 12.53
C ASP A 131 11.38 4.11 11.50
N PHE A 132 11.23 4.52 10.25
CA PHE A 132 10.91 3.63 9.12
C PHE A 132 12.10 3.56 8.19
N ASP A 133 12.29 2.42 7.52
CA ASP A 133 13.31 2.36 6.48
C ASP A 133 13.07 3.45 5.42
N LYS A 134 14.15 4.12 5.02
CA LYS A 134 14.11 5.13 3.95
C LYS A 134 13.61 4.51 2.65
N GLN A 135 13.89 3.23 2.42
CA GLN A 135 13.45 2.48 1.25
C GLN A 135 12.02 1.93 1.38
N MET A 136 11.43 1.98 2.59
CA MET A 136 10.08 1.49 2.83
C MET A 136 9.05 2.30 2.02
N PRO A 137 8.18 1.67 1.22
CA PRO A 137 7.14 2.38 0.49
C PRO A 137 6.18 3.15 1.42
N LEU A 138 5.75 4.34 1.02
CA LEU A 138 4.82 5.19 1.80
C LEU A 138 3.57 4.44 2.29
N ARG A 139 2.98 3.57 1.46
CA ARG A 139 1.81 2.75 1.85
C ARG A 139 2.11 1.79 2.99
N MET A 140 3.33 1.22 3.03
CA MET A 140 3.76 0.36 4.12
C MET A 140 4.06 1.18 5.39
N LYS A 141 4.63 2.37 5.26
CA LYS A 141 4.76 3.30 6.41
C LYS A 141 3.38 3.64 6.99
N ILE A 142 2.40 3.97 6.14
CA ILE A 142 1.01 4.22 6.56
C ILE A 142 0.43 3.00 7.25
N PHE A 143 0.59 1.81 6.68
CA PHE A 143 0.14 0.56 7.29
C PHE A 143 0.68 0.42 8.71
N ALA A 144 2.00 0.52 8.86
CA ALA A 144 2.67 0.37 10.14
C ALA A 144 2.26 1.47 11.12
N LEU A 145 2.04 2.71 10.67
CA LEU A 145 1.52 3.79 11.51
C LEU A 145 0.09 3.56 11.96
N ARG A 146 -0.80 3.11 11.07
CA ARG A 146 -2.18 2.77 11.43
C ARG A 146 -2.18 1.69 12.49
N TYR A 147 -1.34 0.68 12.29
CA TYR A 147 -1.14 -0.41 13.22
C TYR A 147 -0.62 0.07 14.58
N ILE A 148 0.53 0.76 14.60
CA ILE A 148 1.12 1.32 15.84
C ILE A 148 0.13 2.25 16.53
N SER A 149 -0.62 3.06 15.79
CA SER A 149 -1.61 3.95 16.39
C SER A 149 -2.78 3.24 17.08
N GLN A 150 -3.08 1.99 16.69
CA GLN A 150 -4.18 1.24 17.29
C GLN A 150 -3.83 0.73 18.68
N ILE A 151 -2.55 0.50 18.94
CA ILE A 151 -2.03 -0.21 20.11
C ILE A 151 -1.43 0.74 21.17
N ILE A 152 -1.18 1.99 20.79
CA ILE A 152 -0.63 2.99 21.73
C ILE A 152 -1.73 3.56 22.64
N PRO A 153 -1.40 3.88 23.90
CA PRO A 153 -2.36 4.47 24.83
C PRO A 153 -2.95 5.78 24.30
N GLU A 154 -4.19 6.06 24.64
CA GLU A 154 -4.83 7.33 24.32
C GLU A 154 -4.00 8.51 24.82
N LYS A 155 -4.03 9.64 24.10
CA LYS A 155 -3.27 10.87 24.39
C LYS A 155 -1.74 10.75 24.18
N SER A 156 -1.23 9.61 23.73
CA SER A 156 0.18 9.47 23.33
C SER A 156 0.51 10.38 22.14
N THR A 157 1.77 10.81 22.08
CA THR A 157 2.32 11.56 20.94
C THR A 157 3.25 10.66 20.15
N LEU A 158 2.92 10.46 18.88
CA LEU A 158 3.69 9.68 17.92
C LEU A 158 4.54 10.64 17.09
N TYR A 159 5.85 10.40 17.07
CA TYR A 159 6.82 11.14 16.29
C TYR A 159 7.29 10.25 15.14
N MET A 160 7.44 10.80 13.94
CA MET A 160 7.97 10.06 12.80
C MET A 160 8.93 10.92 12.00
N GLN A 161 10.05 10.35 11.58
CA GLN A 161 10.94 10.99 10.64
C GLN A 161 10.48 10.73 9.19
N THR A 162 10.28 11.79 8.40
CA THR A 162 9.94 11.70 6.98
C THR A 162 11.05 12.33 6.13
N SER A 163 11.45 11.65 5.06
CA SER A 163 12.52 12.12 4.17
C SER A 163 12.03 13.12 3.12
N GLU A 164 10.73 13.15 2.85
CA GLU A 164 10.11 14.02 1.83
C GLU A 164 8.93 14.79 2.43
N VAL A 165 8.44 15.77 1.65
CA VAL A 165 7.12 16.41 1.81
C VAL A 165 6.03 15.36 1.51
N GLU A 166 6.09 14.23 2.19
CA GLU A 166 5.02 13.23 2.21
C GLU A 166 3.79 13.96 2.77
N ASP A 167 2.65 13.78 2.12
CA ASP A 167 1.38 14.45 2.40
C ASP A 167 1.00 14.25 3.88
N GLN A 168 1.42 15.22 4.70
CA GLN A 168 1.35 15.14 6.16
C GLN A 168 -0.09 15.00 6.61
N ASP A 169 -1.00 15.64 5.88
CA ASP A 169 -2.42 15.63 6.13
C ASP A 169 -3.02 14.29 5.75
N PHE A 170 -2.54 13.68 4.66
CA PHE A 170 -2.88 12.29 4.35
C PHE A 170 -2.45 11.33 5.46
N MET A 171 -1.21 11.42 5.95
CA MET A 171 -0.73 10.54 7.03
C MET A 171 -1.54 10.72 8.32
N LYS A 172 -1.80 11.98 8.72
CA LYS A 172 -2.64 12.31 9.88
C LYS A 172 -4.06 11.77 9.72
N SER A 173 -4.65 11.84 8.52
CA SER A 173 -6.02 11.37 8.25
C SER A 173 -6.19 9.85 8.46
N LYS A 174 -5.11 9.07 8.40
CA LYS A 174 -5.18 7.61 8.46
C LYS A 174 -5.06 7.02 9.87
N VAL A 175 -4.58 7.80 10.82
CA VAL A 175 -4.32 7.37 12.20
C VAL A 175 -5.52 7.66 13.11
N LYS A 176 -5.67 6.92 14.23
CA LYS A 176 -6.73 7.16 15.23
C LYS A 176 -6.77 8.62 15.66
N LYS A 177 -7.99 9.21 15.72
CA LYS A 177 -8.23 10.61 16.11
C LYS A 177 -7.61 11.01 17.47
N ASN A 178 -7.40 10.04 18.37
CA ASN A 178 -6.93 10.29 19.74
C ASN A 178 -5.40 10.22 19.89
N VAL A 179 -4.65 10.03 18.79
CA VAL A 179 -3.19 10.02 18.77
C VAL A 179 -2.69 11.30 18.13
N LYS A 180 -1.85 12.06 18.84
CA LYS A 180 -1.20 13.25 18.27
C LYS A 180 0.01 12.80 17.46
N ILE A 181 0.01 13.06 16.15
CA ILE A 181 1.20 12.82 15.30
C ILE A 181 2.01 14.11 15.16
N GLN A 182 3.31 14.00 15.33
CA GLN A 182 4.29 15.03 14.99
C GLN A 182 5.28 14.46 13.98
N LEU A 183 5.53 15.22 12.92
CA LEU A 183 6.42 14.82 11.84
C LEU A 183 7.73 15.58 11.98
N PHE A 184 8.83 14.84 11.98
CA PHE A 184 10.18 15.34 11.94
C PHE A 184 10.67 15.35 10.50
N ASN A 185 11.11 16.51 10.02
CA ASN A 185 11.80 16.62 8.74
C ASN A 185 13.31 16.40 8.94
N LYS A 186 14.08 16.44 7.85
CA LYS A 186 15.55 16.25 7.89
C LYS A 186 16.31 17.24 8.79
N TYR A 187 15.68 18.33 9.23
CA TYR A 187 16.29 19.38 10.06
C TYR A 187 15.84 19.33 11.53
N ILE A 188 14.81 18.55 11.85
CA ILE A 188 14.28 18.45 13.21
C ILE A 188 14.48 17.02 13.69
N ALA A 189 15.27 16.86 14.75
CA ALA A 189 15.47 15.58 15.41
C ALA A 189 14.78 15.54 16.77
N PRO A 190 14.33 14.36 17.23
CA PRO A 190 13.91 14.21 18.61
C PRO A 190 15.07 14.53 19.57
N ARG A 191 14.74 15.16 20.70
CA ARG A 191 15.73 15.50 21.73
C ARG A 191 16.24 14.22 22.41
N ALA A 192 17.47 14.24 22.90
CA ALA A 192 17.96 13.17 23.78
C ALA A 192 17.07 13.04 25.03
N ASP A 193 16.97 11.82 25.58
CA ASP A 193 16.22 11.53 26.82
C ASP A 193 14.74 11.98 26.79
N SER A 194 14.12 11.97 25.61
CA SER A 194 12.76 12.50 25.42
C SER A 194 11.71 11.45 25.08
N MET A 195 12.13 10.27 24.64
CA MET A 195 11.24 9.22 24.14
C MET A 195 11.02 8.13 25.18
N ASN A 196 9.76 7.75 25.38
CA ASN A 196 9.41 6.57 26.18
C ASN A 196 9.65 5.28 25.38
N THR A 197 9.46 5.35 24.07
CA THR A 197 9.60 4.19 23.19
C THR A 197 10.15 4.64 21.85
N VAL A 198 11.11 3.89 21.31
CA VAL A 198 11.55 3.98 19.92
C VAL A 198 11.12 2.69 19.24
N ILE A 199 10.41 2.81 18.12
CA ILE A 199 9.99 1.68 17.29
C ILE A 199 10.69 1.84 15.94
N ARG A 200 11.56 0.90 15.59
CA ARG A 200 12.18 0.83 14.28
C ARG A 200 11.51 -0.28 13.49
N VAL A 201 10.95 0.07 12.32
CA VAL A 201 10.39 -0.89 11.39
C VAL A 201 11.27 -0.94 10.15
N SER A 202 11.85 -2.11 9.89
CA SER A 202 12.76 -2.35 8.77
C SER A 202 12.35 -3.61 8.02
N ASP A 203 12.51 -3.62 6.71
CA ASP A 203 12.38 -4.84 5.91
C ASP A 203 13.67 -5.68 5.94
N ASN A 204 14.78 -5.10 6.40
CA ASN A 204 16.07 -5.77 6.45
C ASN A 204 16.81 -5.47 7.78
N PRO A 205 17.18 -6.50 8.56
CA PRO A 205 17.93 -6.32 9.81
C PRO A 205 19.34 -5.77 9.61
N SER A 206 19.98 -6.06 8.46
CA SER A 206 21.34 -5.61 8.14
C SER A 206 21.46 -4.10 7.97
N PHE A 207 20.34 -3.36 7.88
CA PHE A 207 20.30 -1.90 7.84
C PHE A 207 20.14 -1.23 9.21
N THR A 208 20.39 -1.96 10.30
CA THR A 208 20.48 -1.37 11.65
C THR A 208 21.95 -1.30 12.08
N PRO A 209 22.78 -0.41 11.52
CA PRO A 209 24.16 -0.26 11.95
C PRO A 209 24.20 0.08 13.44
N GLU A 210 25.25 -0.35 14.14
CA GLU A 210 25.47 -0.09 15.57
C GLU A 210 25.33 1.41 15.92
N GLY A 211 25.69 2.29 14.98
CA GLY A 211 25.48 3.74 15.09
C GLY A 211 24.02 4.13 15.33
N ASN A 212 23.05 3.46 14.68
CA ASN A 212 21.63 3.70 14.89
C ASN A 212 21.17 3.23 16.27
N ILE A 213 21.70 2.10 16.76
CA ILE A 213 21.36 1.58 18.09
C ILE A 213 21.81 2.57 19.17
N LYS A 214 23.05 3.09 19.05
CA LYS A 214 23.56 4.15 19.94
C LYS A 214 22.71 5.42 19.86
N GLN A 215 22.27 5.80 18.66
CA GLN A 215 21.37 6.95 18.48
C GLN A 215 20.02 6.72 19.17
N TYR A 216 19.38 5.57 18.97
CA TYR A 216 18.09 5.26 19.62
C TYR A 216 18.22 5.25 21.13
N LYS A 217 19.29 4.65 21.66
CA LYS A 217 19.56 4.66 23.10
C LYS A 217 19.66 6.08 23.66
N LYS A 218 20.28 7.02 22.95
CA LYS A 218 20.35 8.44 23.36
C LYS A 218 18.99 9.14 23.39
N LEU A 219 18.03 8.71 22.56
CA LEU A 219 16.69 9.29 22.52
C LEU A 219 15.80 8.81 23.66
N LEU A 220 16.05 7.61 24.17
CA LEU A 220 15.24 6.94 25.17
C LEU A 220 15.45 7.52 26.57
N LYS A 221 14.36 7.55 27.34
CA LYS A 221 14.39 7.86 28.78
C LYS A 221 15.12 6.78 29.58
N ASP A 222 15.45 7.08 30.84
CA ASP A 222 16.04 6.12 31.79
C ASP A 222 15.24 4.80 31.93
N GLU A 223 13.95 4.75 31.57
CA GLU A 223 13.10 3.54 31.49
C GLU A 223 12.48 3.36 30.09
N GLY A 224 13.20 3.79 29.06
CA GLY A 224 12.75 3.74 27.69
C GLY A 224 12.89 2.36 27.06
N ASN A 225 12.04 2.10 26.06
CA ASN A 225 12.00 0.81 25.36
C ASN A 225 12.37 0.98 23.89
N LEU A 226 13.20 0.07 23.36
CA LEU A 226 13.46 -0.06 21.93
C LEU A 226 12.72 -1.28 21.39
N VAL A 227 11.95 -1.10 20.33
CA VAL A 227 11.27 -2.19 19.63
C VAL A 227 11.77 -2.21 18.19
N LEU A 228 12.42 -3.29 17.80
CA LEU A 228 12.83 -3.52 16.42
C LEU A 228 11.89 -4.53 15.78
N VAL A 229 11.29 -4.16 14.66
CA VAL A 229 10.39 -5.02 13.89
C VAL A 229 11.02 -5.25 12.53
N PHE A 230 11.31 -6.51 12.23
CA PHE A 230 11.85 -6.96 10.96
C PHE A 230 10.83 -7.84 10.25
N ALA A 231 10.66 -7.64 8.95
CA ALA A 231 9.96 -8.64 8.15
C ALA A 231 10.78 -9.93 8.15
N LYS A 232 10.16 -11.07 8.50
CA LYS A 232 10.83 -12.37 8.32
C LYS A 232 11.15 -12.48 6.85
N ASN A 233 12.43 -12.72 6.55
CA ASN A 233 12.96 -12.95 5.21
C ASN A 233 12.29 -14.19 4.63
N ARG A 234 11.05 -14.04 4.17
CA ARG A 234 10.47 -15.03 3.30
C ARG A 234 11.07 -14.76 1.94
N ASP A 235 11.55 -15.82 1.33
CA ASP A 235 11.41 -16.06 -0.11
C ASP A 235 9.93 -16.03 -0.57
N VAL A 236 9.06 -15.28 0.09
CA VAL A 236 7.94 -14.60 -0.53
C VAL A 236 8.62 -13.66 -1.51
N LYS A 237 8.96 -14.22 -2.69
CA LYS A 237 8.37 -13.79 -3.95
C LYS A 237 7.31 -12.78 -3.57
N LYS A 238 7.67 -11.49 -3.63
CA LYS A 238 6.97 -10.22 -3.30
C LYS A 238 5.43 -10.33 -3.43
N PRO A 239 4.59 -9.30 -3.49
CA PRO A 239 3.32 -9.48 -4.20
C PRO A 239 3.60 -9.77 -5.70
N VAL A 240 4.23 -10.91 -6.02
CA VAL A 240 4.59 -11.39 -7.35
C VAL A 240 3.32 -11.59 -8.13
N PHE A 241 2.21 -11.99 -7.50
CA PHE A 241 0.93 -12.02 -8.19
C PHE A 241 0.51 -10.63 -8.67
N PHE A 242 0.55 -9.59 -7.82
CA PHE A 242 0.16 -8.25 -8.23
C PHE A 242 1.15 -7.64 -9.22
N GLN A 243 2.46 -7.87 -9.04
CA GLN A 243 3.49 -7.42 -9.97
C GLN A 243 3.45 -8.19 -11.30
N MET A 244 3.16 -9.49 -11.30
CA MET A 244 2.96 -10.32 -12.50
C MET A 244 1.72 -9.86 -13.25
N LEU A 245 0.59 -9.75 -12.56
CA LEU A 245 -0.67 -9.26 -13.14
C LEU A 245 -0.48 -7.87 -13.76
N LEU A 246 0.21 -6.97 -13.05
CA LEU A 246 0.54 -5.66 -13.60
C LEU A 246 1.51 -5.78 -14.79
N SER A 247 2.53 -6.62 -14.73
CA SER A 247 3.49 -6.79 -15.83
C SER A 247 2.84 -7.36 -17.10
N GLU A 248 1.90 -8.30 -16.95
CA GLU A 248 1.10 -8.83 -18.06
C GLU A 248 0.18 -7.75 -18.63
N ILE A 249 -0.48 -6.97 -17.77
CA ILE A 249 -1.28 -5.82 -18.22
C ILE A 249 -0.40 -4.78 -18.94
N PHE A 250 0.80 -4.49 -18.43
CA PHE A 250 1.72 -3.53 -19.06
C PHE A 250 2.26 -4.03 -20.41
N ALA A 251 2.36 -5.35 -20.61
CA ALA A 251 2.74 -5.94 -21.89
C ALA A 251 1.68 -5.67 -22.96
N ASP A 252 0.39 -5.73 -22.58
CA ASP A 252 -0.74 -5.52 -23.49
C ASP A 252 -1.19 -4.05 -23.61
N VAL A 253 -0.61 -3.15 -22.82
CA VAL A 253 -0.91 -1.71 -22.85
C VAL A 253 0.04 -1.00 -23.81
N PRO A 254 -0.46 -0.14 -24.72
CA PRO A 254 0.38 0.68 -25.59
C PRO A 254 1.42 1.49 -24.82
N LYS A 255 2.68 1.51 -25.27
CA LYS A 255 3.80 2.19 -24.60
C LYS A 255 3.50 3.66 -24.22
N LYS A 256 2.78 4.39 -25.08
CA LYS A 256 2.37 5.78 -24.83
C LYS A 256 1.52 5.96 -23.56
N MET A 257 0.82 4.91 -23.12
CA MET A 257 0.01 4.91 -21.91
C MET A 257 0.79 4.52 -20.65
N HIS A 258 1.99 3.95 -20.78
CA HIS A 258 2.76 3.46 -19.63
C HIS A 258 3.00 4.55 -18.59
N ASN A 259 3.25 5.80 -19.01
CA ASN A 259 3.48 6.91 -18.08
C ASN A 259 2.21 7.31 -17.32
N SER A 260 1.04 7.29 -17.97
CA SER A 260 -0.24 7.56 -17.30
C SER A 260 -0.60 6.44 -16.32
N LEU A 261 -0.36 5.18 -16.69
CA LEU A 261 -0.58 4.04 -15.80
C LEU A 261 0.43 3.99 -14.63
N LYS A 262 1.71 4.33 -14.87
CA LYS A 262 2.74 4.44 -13.82
C LYS A 262 2.42 5.50 -12.78
N LYS A 263 1.69 6.57 -13.14
CA LYS A 263 1.22 7.58 -12.18
C LYS A 263 0.08 7.07 -11.29
N LEU A 264 -0.72 6.12 -11.79
CA LEU A 264 -1.90 5.59 -11.10
C LEU A 264 -1.58 4.34 -10.27
N LEU A 265 -0.59 3.56 -10.71
CA LEU A 265 -0.11 2.37 -10.04
C LEU A 265 1.09 2.72 -9.16
N PRO A 266 1.23 2.12 -7.96
CA PRO A 266 2.44 2.30 -7.18
C PRO A 266 3.63 1.85 -8.05
N ALA A 267 4.62 2.74 -8.22
CA ALA A 267 5.81 2.40 -8.97
C ALA A 267 6.36 1.06 -8.44
N PRO A 268 6.65 0.06 -9.30
CA PRO A 268 7.47 -1.04 -8.87
C PRO A 268 8.79 -0.40 -8.46
N ASN A 269 9.03 -0.29 -7.15
CA ASN A 269 10.30 0.19 -6.66
C ASN A 269 11.36 -0.65 -7.37
N ASN A 270 12.21 0.00 -8.15
CA ASN A 270 13.40 -0.59 -8.70
C ASN A 270 14.25 -1.01 -7.50
N PHE A 271 13.96 -2.19 -6.94
CA PHE A 271 14.75 -2.88 -5.94
C PHE A 271 16.00 -3.49 -6.60
N ASN A 272 16.58 -2.78 -7.57
CA ASN A 272 17.98 -2.89 -7.91
C ASN A 272 18.71 -1.90 -6.99
N GLY A 273 18.53 -2.05 -5.68
CA GLY A 273 19.48 -1.47 -4.75
C GLY A 273 20.82 -2.10 -5.10
N ASP A 274 21.81 -1.27 -5.42
CA ASP A 274 23.20 -1.68 -5.60
C ASP A 274 23.51 -2.76 -4.55
N LYS A 275 23.70 -4.00 -5.00
CA LYS A 275 24.26 -5.10 -4.19
C LYS A 275 25.74 -4.80 -3.93
N LYS A 276 26.06 -3.63 -3.38
CA LYS A 276 27.35 -3.40 -2.78
C LYS A 276 27.45 -4.38 -1.62
N ASN A 277 28.54 -5.13 -1.60
CA ASN A 277 28.90 -6.15 -0.61
C ASN A 277 28.97 -5.55 0.81
N TYR A 278 27.83 -5.22 1.41
CA TYR A 278 27.75 -5.08 2.84
C TYR A 278 27.70 -6.50 3.39
N GLU A 279 28.66 -6.87 4.24
CA GLU A 279 28.52 -8.06 5.07
C GLU A 279 27.19 -7.95 5.80
N LEU A 280 26.25 -8.82 5.44
CA LEU A 280 24.89 -8.77 5.96
C LEU A 280 24.96 -9.16 7.44
N MET A 281 24.86 -8.15 8.32
CA MET A 281 24.68 -8.39 9.75
C MET A 281 23.48 -9.31 9.95
N THR A 282 23.71 -10.47 10.54
CA THR A 282 22.64 -11.45 10.80
C THR A 282 21.81 -11.00 12.00
N LEU A 283 20.61 -11.56 12.14
CA LEU A 283 19.78 -11.32 13.32
C LEU A 283 20.50 -11.72 14.63
N LYS A 284 21.35 -12.76 14.59
CA LYS A 284 22.17 -13.18 15.73
C LYS A 284 23.19 -12.11 16.10
N ASP A 285 23.86 -11.52 15.12
CA ASP A 285 24.83 -10.44 15.33
C ASP A 285 24.15 -9.20 15.91
N LEU A 286 22.98 -8.85 15.37
CA LEU A 286 22.17 -7.74 15.90
C LEU A 286 21.77 -7.97 17.37
N ILE A 287 21.29 -9.17 17.72
CA ILE A 287 20.92 -9.51 19.10
C ILE A 287 22.15 -9.40 20.02
N LYS A 288 23.33 -9.82 19.56
CA LYS A 288 24.58 -9.68 20.31
C LYS A 288 24.89 -8.21 20.60
N ILE A 289 24.83 -7.34 19.59
CA ILE A 289 25.06 -5.90 19.74
C ILE A 289 24.02 -5.27 20.68
N LEU A 290 22.76 -5.68 20.59
CA LEU A 290 21.72 -5.15 21.49
C LEU A 290 21.98 -5.52 22.94
N LYS A 291 22.49 -6.72 23.22
CA LYS A 291 22.85 -7.14 24.59
C LYS A 291 24.01 -6.34 25.18
N GLU A 292 24.86 -5.73 24.35
CA GLU A 292 25.91 -4.82 24.80
C GLU A 292 25.35 -3.44 25.21
N HIS A 293 24.16 -3.09 24.73
CA HIS A 293 23.56 -1.77 24.95
C HIS A 293 22.34 -1.77 25.87
N PHE A 294 21.64 -2.90 26.01
CA PHE A 294 20.40 -3.04 26.76
C PHE A 294 20.48 -4.19 27.75
N LYS A 295 19.86 -4.03 28.92
CA LYS A 295 19.91 -5.02 30.01
C LYS A 295 19.06 -6.24 29.67
N GLU A 296 17.88 -5.99 29.12
CA GLU A 296 16.93 -7.03 28.70
C GLU A 296 16.76 -6.92 27.20
N VAL A 297 17.03 -8.03 26.51
CA VAL A 297 16.82 -8.19 25.08
C VAL A 297 16.03 -9.47 24.89
N GLU A 298 14.76 -9.32 24.50
CA GLU A 298 13.86 -10.43 24.21
C GLU A 298 13.66 -10.54 22.70
N TYR A 299 13.89 -11.74 22.17
CA TYR A 299 13.61 -12.06 20.78
C TYR A 299 12.30 -12.86 20.69
N ILE A 300 11.39 -12.40 19.84
CA ILE A 300 10.06 -12.97 19.71
C ILE A 300 9.89 -13.46 18.28
N ASP A 301 9.98 -14.78 18.11
CA ASP A 301 9.87 -15.49 16.84
C ASP A 301 8.47 -16.02 16.55
N LYS A 302 7.51 -15.81 17.47
CA LYS A 302 6.16 -16.38 17.39
C LYS A 302 5.30 -15.77 16.28
N LEU A 303 5.73 -14.67 15.67
CA LEU A 303 5.03 -14.08 14.54
C LEU A 303 5.38 -14.79 13.23
N LYS A 304 4.34 -15.19 12.50
CA LYS A 304 4.46 -15.91 11.23
C LYS A 304 5.22 -15.12 10.15
N ASP A 305 5.19 -13.79 10.24
CA ASP A 305 5.63 -12.87 9.19
C ASP A 305 6.71 -11.88 9.64
N ASN A 306 7.00 -11.78 10.94
CA ASN A 306 7.93 -10.78 11.47
C ASN A 306 8.82 -11.36 12.58
N ASP A 307 10.02 -10.83 12.68
CA ASP A 307 10.92 -11.00 13.81
C ASP A 307 10.84 -9.72 14.65
N ILE A 308 10.57 -9.86 15.94
CA ILE A 308 10.53 -8.72 16.86
C ILE A 308 11.63 -8.87 17.90
N VAL A 309 12.43 -7.82 18.06
CA VAL A 309 13.41 -7.71 19.14
C VAL A 309 12.99 -6.57 20.05
N TYR A 310 12.69 -6.90 21.30
CA TYR A 310 12.33 -5.95 22.34
C TYR A 310 13.53 -5.69 23.24
N CYS A 311 13.82 -4.43 23.56
CA CYS A 311 14.90 -4.05 24.46
C CYS A 311 14.45 -3.00 25.48
N ASN A 312 14.95 -3.11 26.72
CA ASN A 312 14.62 -2.21 27.83
C ASN A 312 15.88 -1.57 28.45
N ILE A 313 15.78 -0.29 28.82
CA ILE A 313 16.80 0.42 29.61
C ILE A 313 16.50 0.22 31.10
N PRO A 314 17.50 -0.17 31.92
CA PRO A 314 17.27 -0.44 33.33
C PRO A 314 16.76 0.80 34.07
N LYS A 315 15.73 0.59 34.89
CA LYS A 315 15.37 1.53 35.95
C LYS A 315 16.58 1.74 36.85
N LYS A 316 17.11 2.97 36.93
CA LYS A 316 18.11 3.30 37.95
C LYS A 316 17.47 3.02 39.30
N VAL A 317 17.93 1.96 39.97
CA VAL A 317 17.61 1.73 41.38
C VAL A 317 18.30 2.86 42.11
N LYS A 318 17.51 3.84 42.56
CA LYS A 318 18.02 4.97 43.34
C LYS A 318 18.48 4.50 44.69
#